data_AF-A0A554JH31-F1
#
_entry.id   AF-A0A554JH31-F1
#
_cell.length_a   1.000
_cell.length_b   1.000
_cell.length_c   1.000
_cell.angle_alpha   90.00
_cell.angle_beta   90.00
_cell.angle_gamma   90.00
#
_symmetry.space_group_name_H-M   'P 1'
#
loop_
_entity.id
_entity.type
_entity.pdbx_description
1 polymer ?
#
loop_
_entity_poly.entity_id
_entity_poly.type
_entity_poly.pdbx_seq_one_letter_code
_entity_poly.pdbx_strand_id
1 'polypeptide(L)'
;MTVHIGIGLVFCLASLILPWWLFLLIGLLMTFVYRNFYELFFIAIFLDLLYGAPSGKFFGFRFALTLLAIIILATAAISKQRLKNYLHV
;
A
#
# COMPACT_ATOMS: atom_id res chain seq x y z
N MET A 1 13.58 -15.61 2.07
CA MET A 1 13.99 -14.23 2.43
C MET A 1 14.31 -13.39 1.20
N THR A 2 15.10 -13.89 0.25
CA THR A 2 15.45 -13.19 -1.02
C THR A 2 14.25 -12.86 -1.90
N VAL A 3 13.23 -13.72 -1.97
CA VAL A 3 12.06 -13.51 -2.84
C VAL A 3 11.23 -12.29 -2.39
N HIS A 4 11.04 -12.07 -1.08
CA HIS A 4 10.29 -10.91 -0.57
C HIS A 4 11.00 -9.58 -0.90
N ILE A 5 12.32 -9.52 -0.69
CA ILE A 5 13.12 -8.33 -1.02
C ILE A 5 13.09 -8.02 -2.53
N GLY A 6 13.15 -9.06 -3.37
CA GLY A 6 13.04 -8.91 -4.82
C GLY A 6 11.69 -8.31 -5.23
N ILE A 7 10.60 -8.78 -4.63
CA ILE A 7 9.26 -8.24 -4.89
C ILE A 7 9.15 -6.80 -4.43
N GLY A 8 9.66 -6.45 -3.24
CA GLY A 8 9.71 -5.08 -2.75
C GLY A 8 10.45 -4.12 -3.69
N LEU A 9 11.57 -4.57 -4.28
CA LEU A 9 12.33 -3.82 -5.28
C LEU A 9 11.53 -3.59 -6.57
N VAL A 10 10.89 -4.64 -7.11
CA VAL A 10 10.02 -4.50 -8.29
C VAL A 10 8.84 -3.58 -7.99
N PHE A 11 8.29 -3.66 -6.78
CA PHE A 11 7.20 -2.80 -6.33
C PHE A 11 7.62 -1.33 -6.21
N CYS A 12 8.86 -1.10 -5.77
CA CYS A 12 9.45 0.23 -5.72
C CYS A 12 9.69 0.82 -7.12
N LEU A 13 10.15 0.00 -8.07
CA LEU A 13 10.25 0.44 -9.48
C LEU A 13 8.87 0.71 -10.09
N ALA A 14 7.87 -0.10 -9.75
CA ALA A 14 6.50 0.10 -10.20
C ALA A 14 5.91 1.42 -9.69
N SER A 15 6.27 1.89 -8.49
CA SER A 15 5.77 3.16 -7.95
C SER A 15 6.21 4.39 -8.76
N LEU A 16 7.35 4.31 -9.44
CA LEU A 16 7.91 5.39 -10.26
C LEU A 16 7.32 5.46 -11.66
N ILE A 17 6.82 4.32 -12.15
CA ILE A 17 6.32 4.18 -13.54
C ILE A 17 4.79 4.25 -13.56
N LEU A 18 4.13 3.63 -12.58
CA LEU A 18 2.68 3.51 -12.58
C LEU A 18 2.01 4.75 -11.96
N PRO A 19 0.84 5.16 -12.49
CA PRO A 19 0.03 6.16 -11.82
C PRO A 19 -0.41 5.65 -10.44
N TRP A 20 -0.45 6.56 -9.47
CA TRP A 20 -0.71 6.31 -8.06
C TRP A 20 -1.97 5.46 -7.77
N TRP A 21 -3.02 5.59 -8.57
CA TRP A 21 -4.24 4.76 -8.46
C TRP A 21 -3.95 3.28 -8.70
N LEU A 22 -3.19 2.98 -9.77
CA LEU A 22 -2.89 1.62 -10.19
C LEU A 22 -1.90 0.98 -9.22
N PHE A 23 -0.94 1.77 -8.74
CA PHE A 23 -0.02 1.38 -7.67
C PHE A 23 -0.77 0.96 -6.39
N LEU A 24 -1.73 1.75 -5.93
CA LEU A 24 -2.55 1.42 -4.76
C LEU A 24 -3.36 0.13 -4.96
N LEU A 25 -3.91 -0.09 -6.15
CA LEU A 25 -4.70 -1.29 -6.45
C LEU A 25 -3.85 -2.56 -6.42
N ILE A 26 -2.66 -2.52 -7.02
CA ILE A 26 -1.72 -3.65 -6.97
C ILE A 26 -1.26 -3.85 -5.52
N GLY A 27 -1.05 -2.77 -4.77
CA GLY A 27 -0.68 -2.80 -3.37
C GLY A 27 -1.72 -3.47 -2.48
N LEU A 28 -3.00 -3.18 -2.71
CA LEU A 28 -4.12 -3.84 -2.06
C LEU A 28 -4.10 -5.35 -2.34
N LEU A 29 -3.95 -5.76 -3.61
CA LEU A 29 -3.89 -7.17 -3.98
C LEU A 29 -2.70 -7.89 -3.32
N MET A 30 -1.51 -7.27 -3.35
CA MET A 30 -0.30 -7.77 -2.69
C MET A 30 -0.50 -7.93 -1.19
N THR A 31 -1.22 -7.00 -0.55
CA THR A 31 -1.56 -7.09 0.88
C THR A 31 -2.42 -8.31 1.18
N PHE A 32 -3.26 -8.78 0.25
CA PHE A 32 -4.01 -10.04 0.42
C PHE A 32 -3.12 -11.28 0.21
N VAL A 33 -2.30 -11.27 -0.84
CA VAL A 33 -1.41 -12.38 -1.20
C VAL A 33 -0.35 -12.63 -0.12
N TYR A 34 0.28 -11.57 0.38
CA TYR A 34 1.34 -11.65 1.39
C TYR A 34 0.78 -11.39 2.79
N ARG A 35 1.21 -12.18 3.77
CA ARG A 35 0.67 -12.11 5.14
C ARG A 35 1.08 -10.82 5.88
N ASN A 36 2.28 -10.28 5.60
CA ASN A 36 2.84 -9.08 6.21
C ASN A 36 3.50 -8.19 5.13
N PHE A 37 2.71 -7.44 4.36
CA PHE A 37 3.21 -6.56 3.30
C PHE A 37 3.30 -5.10 3.78
N TYR A 38 4.27 -4.81 4.65
CA TYR A 38 4.47 -3.45 5.17
C TYR A 38 5.19 -2.52 4.18
N GLU A 39 5.77 -3.07 3.10
CA GLU A 39 6.45 -2.30 2.05
C GLU A 39 5.52 -1.29 1.36
N LEU A 40 4.22 -1.59 1.28
CA LEU A 40 3.21 -0.66 0.78
C LEU A 40 3.22 0.68 1.54
N PHE A 41 3.30 0.62 2.86
CA PHE A 41 3.28 1.80 3.72
C PHE A 41 4.52 2.67 3.51
N PHE A 42 5.70 2.04 3.51
CA PHE A 42 6.96 2.75 3.28
C PHE A 42 7.01 3.40 1.90
N ILE A 43 6.57 2.69 0.85
CA ILE A 43 6.58 3.22 -0.51
C ILE A 43 5.50 4.29 -0.69
N ALA A 44 4.34 4.18 -0.04
CA ALA A 44 3.31 5.22 -0.05
C ALA A 44 3.81 6.53 0.60
N ILE A 45 4.58 6.46 1.69
CA ILE A 45 5.26 7.64 2.27
C ILE A 45 6.21 8.25 1.25
N PHE A 46 7.02 7.41 0.60
CA PHE A 46 7.98 7.87 -0.39
C PHE A 46 7.29 8.55 -1.58
N LEU A 47 6.17 7.99 -2.04
CA LEU A 47 5.32 8.55 -3.10
C LEU A 47 4.68 9.89 -2.69
N ASP A 48 4.17 10.02 -1.47
CA ASP A 48 3.66 11.30 -0.96
C ASP A 48 4.79 12.35 -0.86
N LEU A 49 6.02 11.93 -0.55
CA LEU A 49 7.17 12.84 -0.56
C LEU A 49 7.59 13.23 -2.00
N LEU A 50 7.54 12.31 -2.96
CA LEU A 50 7.94 12.54 -4.35
C LEU A 50 6.88 13.32 -5.14
N TYR A 51 5.61 12.96 -4.97
CA TYR A 51 4.48 13.43 -5.77
C TYR A 51 3.46 14.25 -4.97
N GLY A 52 3.67 14.46 -3.66
CA GLY A 52 2.88 15.36 -2.82
C GLY A 52 3.14 16.83 -3.13
N ALA A 53 3.01 17.20 -4.40
CA ALA A 53 3.03 18.58 -4.85
C ALA A 53 1.76 19.29 -4.36
N PRO A 54 1.85 20.57 -3.96
CA PRO A 54 0.71 21.40 -3.57
C PRO A 54 -0.13 21.83 -4.79
N SER A 55 -0.34 20.91 -5.73
CA SER A 55 -1.43 21.05 -6.69
C SER A 55 -2.73 20.91 -5.91
N GLY A 56 -3.72 21.78 -6.09
CA GLY A 56 -4.97 21.83 -5.30
C GLY A 56 -5.85 20.56 -5.30
N LYS A 57 -5.33 19.42 -5.74
CA LYS A 57 -5.89 18.08 -5.55
C LYS A 57 -5.76 17.69 -4.07
N PHE A 58 -6.80 17.07 -3.52
CA PHE A 58 -6.89 16.66 -2.11
C PHE A 58 -6.77 17.81 -1.09
N PHE A 59 -7.33 19.00 -1.37
CA PHE A 59 -7.35 20.13 -0.41
C PHE A 59 -5.95 20.59 0.06
N GLY A 60 -4.87 20.27 -0.68
CA GLY A 60 -3.50 20.57 -0.28
C GLY A 60 -2.91 19.60 0.76
N PHE A 61 -3.55 18.46 1.00
CA PHE A 61 -3.07 17.46 1.94
C PHE A 61 -1.94 16.62 1.32
N ARG A 62 -0.71 16.88 1.78
CA ARG A 62 0.53 16.27 1.26
C ARG A 62 0.70 14.78 1.58
N PHE A 63 -0.09 14.25 2.52
CA PHE A 63 -0.01 12.86 2.98
C PHE A 63 -1.27 12.05 2.64
N ALA A 64 -1.91 12.35 1.51
CA ALA A 64 -3.18 11.73 1.16
C ALA A 64 -3.00 10.24 0.79
N LEU A 65 -1.93 9.90 0.07
CA LEU A 65 -1.69 8.52 -0.38
C LEU A 65 -1.32 7.59 0.78
N THR A 66 -0.53 8.08 1.73
CA THR A 66 -0.17 7.37 2.95
C THR A 66 -1.37 7.09 3.82
N LEU A 67 -2.24 8.08 4.01
CA LEU A 67 -3.47 7.89 4.78
C LEU A 67 -4.37 6.82 4.14
N LEU A 68 -4.47 6.84 2.81
CA LEU A 68 -5.22 5.85 2.04
C LEU A 68 -4.58 4.44 2.14
N ALA A 69 -3.25 4.35 2.06
CA ALA A 69 -2.52 3.10 2.26
C ALA A 69 -2.71 2.51 3.67
N ILE A 70 -2.73 3.36 4.71
CA ILE A 70 -3.04 2.92 6.09
C ILE A 70 -4.44 2.32 6.17
N ILE A 71 -5.45 2.99 5.58
CA ILE A 71 -6.84 2.49 5.57
C ILE A 71 -6.91 1.13 4.87
N ILE A 72 -6.21 0.97 3.74
CA ILE A 72 -6.11 -0.31 3.02
C ILE A 72 -5.48 -1.40 3.88
N LEU A 73 -4.35 -1.13 4.53
CA LEU A 73 -3.68 -2.10 5.39
C LEU A 73 -4.54 -2.48 6.60
N ALA A 74 -5.20 -1.50 7.22
CA ALA A 74 -6.08 -1.73 8.36
C ALA A 74 -7.29 -2.58 7.97
N THR A 75 -7.97 -2.25 6.87
CA THR A 75 -9.11 -3.03 6.38
C THR A 75 -8.69 -4.45 6.00
N ALA A 76 -7.57 -4.63 5.28
CA ALA A 76 -7.06 -5.96 4.94
C ALA A 76 -6.69 -6.78 6.19
N ALA A 77 -6.08 -6.16 7.20
CA ALA A 77 -5.75 -6.82 8.47
C ALA A 77 -7.02 -7.28 9.21
N ILE A 78 -8.03 -6.41 9.32
CA ILE A 78 -9.32 -6.72 9.94
C ILE A 78 -10.02 -7.85 9.17
N SER A 79 -10.09 -7.78 7.84
CA SER A 79 -10.71 -8.83 7.01
C SER A 79 -10.04 -10.18 7.21
N LYS A 80 -8.70 -10.23 7.26
CA LYS A 80 -7.95 -11.46 7.52
C LYS A 80 -8.19 -11.99 8.94
N GLN A 81 -8.26 -11.11 9.93
CA GLN A 81 -8.53 -11.50 11.32
C GLN A 81 -9.95 -12.05 11.47
N ARG A 82 -10.94 -11.43 10.82
CA ARG A 82 -12.32 -11.92 10.77
C ARG A 82 -12.39 -13.29 10.10
N LEU A 83 -11.76 -13.45 8.93
CA LEU A 83 -11.75 -14.73 8.20
C LEU A 83 -11.16 -15.88 9.03
N LYS A 84 -10.06 -15.63 9.75
CA LYS A 84 -9.50 -16.62 10.68
C LYS A 84 -10.45 -17.00 11.81
N ASN A 85 -11.15 -16.02 12.38
CA ASN A 85 -12.15 -16.30 13.41
C ASN A 85 -13.31 -17.16 12.86
N TYR A 86 -13.73 -16.97 11.60
CA TYR A 86 -14.76 -17.81 10.98
C TYR A 86 -14.29 -19.24 10.68
N LEU A 87 -13.00 -19.44 10.42
CA LEU A 87 -12.43 -20.75 10.08
C LEU A 87 -12.07 -21.59 11.30
N HIS A 88 -12.12 -21.01 12.50
CA HIS A 88 -11.84 -21.65 13.80
C HIS A 88 -13.11 -21.89 14.64
N VAL A 89 -14.29 -21.85 14.00
CA VAL A 89 -15.58 -22.37 14.49
C VAL A 89 -15.88 -23.65 13.72
#